data_AF-A0A521VNR6-F1
#
_entry.id   AF-A0A521VNR6-F1
#
_cell.length_a   1.000
_cell.length_b   1.000
_cell.length_c   1.000
_cell.angle_alpha   90.00
_cell.angle_beta   90.00
_cell.angle_gamma   90.00
#
_symmetry.space_group_name_H-M   'P 1'
#
loop_
_entity.id
_entity.type
_entity.pdbx_description
1 polymer ?
#
loop_
_entity_poly.entity_id
_entity_poly.type
_entity_poly.pdbx_seq_one_letter_code
_entity_poly.pdbx_strand_id
1 'polypeptide(L)'
;MKKISTAIFGIGLFIVLAAMLSNGCTASAAVAEKSGSQLWGENCLRCHNSPSPGSFSDAQWEVVGMHMESRANLTSDETAKIVEFLKSAN
;
A
#
# COMPACT_ATOMS: atom_id res chain seq x y z
N MET A 1 -18.85 30.48 32.93
CA MET A 1 -19.38 30.03 31.61
C MET A 1 -18.31 30.06 30.52
N LYS A 2 -17.71 31.21 30.17
CA LYS A 2 -16.68 31.29 29.10
C LYS A 2 -15.47 30.36 29.31
N LYS A 3 -14.90 30.30 30.52
CA LYS A 3 -13.74 29.43 30.84
C LYS A 3 -14.03 27.92 30.73
N ILE A 4 -15.28 27.52 30.99
CA ILE A 4 -15.72 26.12 30.89
C ILE A 4 -15.87 25.74 29.42
N SER A 5 -16.46 26.61 28.59
CA SER A 5 -16.51 26.40 27.12
C SER A 5 -15.12 26.30 26.49
N THR A 6 -14.15 27.13 26.91
CA THR A 6 -12.78 27.07 26.37
C THR A 6 -12.08 25.77 26.73
N ALA A 7 -12.28 25.25 27.94
CA ALA A 7 -11.72 23.97 28.38
C ALA A 7 -12.31 22.78 27.60
N ILE A 8 -13.62 22.77 27.38
CA ILE A 8 -14.31 21.72 26.61
C ILE A 8 -13.79 21.69 25.16
N PHE A 9 -13.59 22.86 24.55
CA PHE A 9 -13.08 22.96 23.19
C PHE A 9 -11.63 22.46 23.08
N GLY A 10 -10.78 22.80 24.06
CA GLY A 10 -9.40 22.31 24.13
C GLY A 10 -9.30 20.79 24.31
N ILE A 11 -10.14 20.21 25.16
CA ILE A 11 -10.21 18.75 25.36
C ILE A 11 -10.71 18.06 24.08
N GLY A 12 -11.74 18.61 23.42
CA GLY A 12 -12.25 18.10 22.15
C GLY A 12 -11.17 18.08 21.06
N LEU A 13 -10.39 19.16 20.94
CA LEU A 13 -9.30 19.24 19.98
C LEU A 13 -8.18 18.23 20.28
N PHE A 14 -7.85 18.03 21.55
CA PHE A 14 -6.83 17.07 21.97
C PHE A 14 -7.24 15.62 21.68
N ILE A 15 -8.51 15.27 21.89
CA ILE A 15 -9.05 13.93 21.60
C ILE A 15 -9.01 13.64 20.10
N VAL A 16 -9.39 14.62 19.26
CA VAL A 16 -9.33 14.46 17.79
C VAL A 16 -7.88 14.28 17.32
N LEU A 17 -6.94 15.06 17.86
CA LEU A 17 -5.53 14.95 17.49
C LEU A 17 -4.94 13.60 17.89
N ALA A 18 -5.29 13.09 19.09
CA ALA A 18 -4.85 11.79 19.56
C ALA A 18 -5.38 10.63 18.69
N ALA A 19 -6.63 10.70 18.23
CA ALA A 19 -7.23 9.68 17.36
C ALA A 19 -6.62 9.62 15.95
N MET A 20 -6.10 10.73 15.44
CA MET A 20 -5.40 10.75 14.13
C MET A 20 -4.04 10.05 14.19
N LEU A 21 -3.35 10.13 15.32
CA LEU A 21 -2.02 9.52 15.50
C LEU A 21 -2.09 7.98 15.55
N SER A 22 -3.21 7.39 15.99
CA SER A 22 -3.35 5.93 16.09
C SER A 22 -3.57 5.21 14.76
N ASN A 23 -3.92 5.91 13.67
CA ASN A 23 -4.24 5.29 12.38
C ASN A 23 -3.11 5.35 11.34
N GLY A 24 -1.99 6.01 11.66
CA GLY A 24 -0.91 6.23 10.69
C GLY A 24 -0.04 5.01 10.37
N CYS A 25 -0.15 3.92 11.13
CA CYS A 25 0.74 2.76 11.01
C CYS A 25 0.15 1.57 10.24
N THR A 26 -1.10 1.65 9.77
CA THR A 26 -1.74 0.58 8.99
C THR A 26 -1.80 0.96 7.51
N ALA A 27 -1.70 -0.04 6.63
CA ALA A 27 -2.00 0.14 5.22
C ALA A 27 -3.42 0.70 5.06
N SER A 28 -3.62 1.59 4.09
CA SER A 28 -4.94 2.10 3.76
C SER A 28 -5.86 0.94 3.35
N ALA A 29 -7.12 0.97 3.78
CA ALA A 29 -8.13 0.00 3.35
C ALA A 29 -8.19 -0.11 1.81
N ALA A 30 -7.97 0.99 1.09
CA ALA A 30 -7.94 1.00 -0.36
C ALA A 30 -6.81 0.15 -0.99
N VAL A 31 -5.71 -0.08 -0.27
CA VAL A 31 -4.61 -0.95 -0.68
C VAL A 31 -4.86 -2.40 -0.23
N ALA A 32 -5.43 -2.57 0.96
CA ALA A 32 -5.75 -3.87 1.52
C ALA A 32 -6.74 -4.67 0.65
N GLU A 33 -7.74 -4.01 0.06
CA GLU A 33 -8.79 -4.64 -0.74
C GLU A 33 -8.36 -5.02 -2.17
N LYS A 34 -7.24 -4.51 -2.68
CA LYS A 34 -6.80 -4.81 -4.06
C LYS A 34 -6.11 -6.17 -4.16
N SER A 35 -6.44 -6.92 -5.21
CA SER A 35 -5.75 -8.17 -5.56
C SER A 35 -4.41 -7.92 -6.27
N GLY A 36 -3.53 -8.93 -6.29
CA GLY A 36 -2.26 -8.85 -7.02
C GLY A 36 -2.43 -8.61 -8.53
N SER A 37 -3.44 -9.24 -9.16
CA SER A 37 -3.74 -9.04 -10.58
C SER A 37 -4.24 -7.63 -10.89
N GLN A 38 -5.05 -7.04 -10.00
CA GLN A 38 -5.47 -5.66 -10.12
C GLN A 38 -4.29 -4.70 -9.98
N LEU A 39 -3.48 -4.89 -8.93
CA LEU A 39 -2.29 -4.07 -8.70
C LEU A 39 -1.30 -4.14 -9.87
N TRP A 40 -1.10 -5.33 -10.45
CA TRP A 40 -0.28 -5.52 -11.64
C TRP A 40 -0.81 -4.72 -12.84
N GLY A 41 -2.11 -4.83 -13.14
CA GLY A 41 -2.74 -4.11 -14.24
C GLY A 41 -2.73 -2.59 -14.08
N GLU A 42 -2.88 -2.10 -12.85
CA GLU A 42 -2.87 -0.66 -12.55
C GLU A 42 -1.45 -0.06 -12.56
N ASN A 43 -0.43 -0.83 -12.19
CA ASN A 43 0.90 -0.27 -11.93
C ASN A 43 1.97 -0.62 -12.96
N CYS A 44 1.96 -1.85 -13.50
CA CYS A 44 3.17 -2.40 -14.12
C CYS A 44 3.30 -2.12 -15.63
N LEU A 45 2.28 -1.54 -16.25
CA LEU A 45 2.34 -1.00 -17.62
C LEU A 45 2.53 0.52 -17.67
N ARG A 46 2.68 1.20 -16.52
CA ARG A 46 2.81 2.67 -16.46
C ARG A 46 4.08 3.19 -17.12
N CYS A 47 5.15 2.40 -17.15
CA CYS A 47 6.47 2.85 -17.60
C CYS A 47 7.02 2.06 -18.80
N HIS A 48 6.72 0.78 -18.90
CA HIS A 48 7.15 -0.10 -19.99
C HIS A 48 6.16 -1.24 -20.16
N ASN A 49 6.31 -2.03 -21.23
CA ASN A 49 5.54 -3.25 -21.37
C ASN A 49 5.90 -4.22 -20.25
N SER A 50 4.88 -4.74 -19.59
CA SER A 50 5.07 -5.67 -18.50
C SER A 50 5.44 -7.06 -19.04
N PRO A 51 6.46 -7.74 -18.48
CA PRO A 51 6.80 -9.10 -18.87
C PRO A 51 5.62 -10.06 -18.65
N SER A 52 5.56 -11.16 -19.41
CA SER A 52 4.57 -12.22 -19.12
C SER A 52 4.93 -12.92 -17.80
N PRO A 53 3.96 -13.47 -17.05
CA PRO A 53 4.25 -14.22 -15.82
C PRO A 53 5.31 -15.32 -16.01
N GLY A 54 5.27 -16.04 -17.14
CA GLY A 54 6.27 -17.07 -17.50
C GLY A 54 7.65 -16.54 -17.94
N SER A 55 7.92 -15.24 -17.87
CA SER A 55 9.21 -14.65 -18.30
C SER A 55 10.33 -14.89 -17.29
N PHE A 56 9.99 -15.16 -16.03
CA PHE A 56 10.93 -15.31 -14.93
C PHE A 56 10.49 -16.45 -14.00
N SER A 57 11.45 -17.13 -13.36
CA SER A 57 11.17 -18.09 -12.31
C SER A 57 10.63 -17.42 -11.04
N ASP A 58 10.04 -18.20 -10.14
CA ASP A 58 9.50 -17.68 -8.88
C ASP A 58 10.54 -16.91 -8.05
N ALA A 59 11.78 -17.41 -8.01
CA ALA A 59 12.88 -16.74 -7.32
C ALA A 59 13.32 -15.46 -8.03
N GLN A 60 13.23 -15.41 -9.36
CA GLN A 60 13.51 -14.20 -10.11
C GLN A 60 12.41 -13.15 -9.91
N TRP A 61 11.14 -13.56 -9.79
CA TRP A 61 10.05 -12.64 -9.48
C TRP A 61 10.17 -11.96 -8.12
N GLU A 62 10.74 -12.63 -7.11
CA GLU A 62 11.10 -11.99 -5.83
C GLU A 62 12.09 -10.83 -6.06
N VAL A 63 13.15 -11.07 -6.84
CA VAL A 63 14.17 -10.06 -7.15
C VAL A 63 13.59 -8.92 -7.97
N VAL A 64 12.75 -9.23 -8.97
CA VAL A 64 12.04 -8.22 -9.77
C VAL A 64 11.10 -7.40 -8.89
N GLY A 65 10.37 -8.04 -7.99
CA GLY A 65 9.50 -7.37 -7.01
C GLY A 65 10.28 -6.39 -6.14
N MET A 66 11.39 -6.83 -5.52
CA MET A 66 12.26 -5.94 -4.73
C MET A 66 12.78 -4.75 -5.53
N HIS A 67 13.17 -4.98 -6.79
CA HIS A 67 13.60 -3.89 -7.66
C HIS A 67 12.44 -2.91 -7.92
N MET A 68 11.28 -3.44 -8.29
CA MET A 68 10.14 -2.66 -8.75
C MET A 68 9.36 -1.97 -7.64
N GLU A 69 9.48 -2.40 -6.39
CA GLU A 69 8.89 -1.72 -5.23
C GLU A 69 9.26 -0.22 -5.23
N SER A 70 10.56 0.06 -5.29
CA SER A 70 11.06 1.44 -5.35
C SER A 70 10.79 2.14 -6.69
N ARG A 71 10.77 1.40 -7.81
CA ARG A 71 10.62 1.97 -9.15
C ARG A 71 9.18 2.37 -9.47
N ALA A 72 8.22 1.56 -9.05
CA ALA A 72 6.80 1.78 -9.26
C ALA A 72 6.14 2.52 -8.08
N ASN A 73 6.91 2.80 -7.01
CA ASN A 73 6.45 3.42 -5.77
C ASN A 73 5.30 2.61 -5.14
N LEU A 74 5.57 1.31 -4.95
CA LEU A 74 4.66 0.36 -4.32
C LEU A 74 5.01 0.24 -2.83
N THR A 75 4.01 -0.08 -2.03
CA THR A 75 4.24 -0.58 -0.67
C THR A 75 4.71 -2.03 -0.72
N SER A 76 5.38 -2.51 0.34
CA SER A 76 5.83 -3.90 0.39
C SER A 76 4.68 -4.91 0.33
N ASP A 77 3.50 -4.55 0.86
CA ASP A 77 2.28 -5.38 0.74
C ASP A 77 1.78 -5.48 -0.70
N GLU A 78 1.79 -4.36 -1.44
CA GLU A 78 1.43 -4.37 -2.87
C GLU A 78 2.42 -5.18 -3.69
N THR A 79 3.73 -5.01 -3.43
CA THR A 79 4.79 -5.81 -4.06
C THR A 79 4.57 -7.30 -3.81
N ALA A 80 4.33 -7.70 -2.57
CA ALA A 80 4.10 -9.10 -2.21
C ALA A 80 2.91 -9.70 -2.96
N LYS A 81 1.78 -8.99 -3.00
CA LYS A 81 0.57 -9.41 -3.74
C LYS A 81 0.83 -9.57 -5.23
N ILE A 82 1.57 -8.63 -5.84
CA ILE A 82 1.93 -8.70 -7.26
C ILE A 82 2.83 -9.92 -7.52
N VAL A 83 3.86 -10.11 -6.71
CA VAL A 83 4.81 -11.23 -6.86
C VAL A 83 4.09 -12.57 -6.68
N GLU A 84 3.19 -12.70 -5.69
CA GLU A 84 2.38 -13.89 -5.49
C GLU A 84 1.50 -14.19 -6.71
N PHE A 85 0.83 -13.16 -7.26
CA PHE A 85 0.05 -13.31 -8.48
C PHE A 85 0.90 -13.81 -9.66
N LEU A 86 2.08 -13.23 -9.89
CA LEU A 86 2.96 -13.61 -11.00
C LEU A 86 3.47 -15.04 -10.87
N LYS A 87 3.84 -15.46 -9.66
CA LYS A 87 4.23 -16.86 -9.37
C LYS A 87 3.10 -17.85 -9.60
N SER A 88 1.87 -17.49 -9.24
CA SER A 88 0.71 -18.37 -9.46
C SER A 88 0.37 -18.60 -10.94
N ALA A 89 0.92 -17.78 -11.82
CA ALA A 89 0.67 -17.79 -13.26
C ALA A 89 1.92 -18.16 -14.10
N ASN A 90 3.02 -18.55 -13.46
CA ASN A 90 4.30 -18.93 -14.07
C ASN A 90 4.37 -20.42 -14.40
#